data_AF-A0A7S4HDI5-F1
#
_entry.id   AF-A0A7S4HDI5-F1
#
_cell.length_a   1.000
_cell.length_b   1.000
_cell.length_c   1.000
_cell.angle_alpha   90.00
_cell.angle_beta   90.00
_cell.angle_gamma   90.00
#
_symmetry.space_group_name_H-M   'P 1'
#
loop_
_entity.id
_entity.type
_entity.pdbx_description
1 polymer ?
#
loop_
_entity_poly.entity_id
_entity_poly.type
_entity_poly.pdbx_seq_one_letter_code
_entity_poly.pdbx_strand_id
1 'polypeptide(L)'
;GSVSNALQLLQHQYVHVTNSLNGSKRAVAGPDVFFPDAYDVLGTVQSKVILARAEYIKVRNKTSGEVSLVKGPTAWMPQPTEEVVASDAAPSGILSALQLLAHQYVKLVDSATGRV
;
A
#
# COMPACT_ATOMS: atom_id res chain seq x y z
N GLY A 1 22.89 22.72 18.86
CA GLY A 1 21.83 21.72 18.90
C GLY A 1 21.18 21.68 17.53
N SER A 2 21.17 20.52 16.87
CA SER A 2 20.47 20.41 15.58
C SER A 2 18.98 20.56 15.82
N VAL A 3 18.38 21.56 15.21
CA VAL A 3 16.93 21.70 15.15
C VAL A 3 16.42 20.64 14.18
N SER A 4 15.76 19.60 14.68
CA SER A 4 15.06 18.63 13.84
C SER A 4 13.85 19.35 13.23
N ASN A 5 13.85 19.59 11.92
CA ASN A 5 12.68 20.15 11.25
C ASN A 5 11.51 19.16 11.37
N ALA A 6 10.37 19.65 11.85
CA ALA A 6 9.14 18.86 11.90
C ALA A 6 8.63 18.59 10.49
N LEU A 7 8.15 17.38 10.24
CA LEU A 7 7.55 16.99 8.96
C LEU A 7 6.03 16.98 9.08
N GLN A 8 5.37 17.87 8.35
CA GLN A 8 3.92 17.89 8.26
C GLN A 8 3.43 16.89 7.21
N LEU A 9 2.55 15.97 7.62
CA LEU A 9 1.91 14.99 6.74
C LEU A 9 0.42 15.31 6.58
N LEU A 10 -0.04 15.37 5.33
CA LEU A 10 -1.46 15.54 5.03
C LEU A 10 -2.24 14.21 5.20
N GLN A 11 -3.57 14.28 5.27
CA GLN A 11 -4.44 13.11 5.50
C GLN A 11 -4.22 11.96 4.52
N HIS A 12 -3.91 12.27 3.26
CA HIS A 12 -3.66 11.28 2.20
C HIS A 12 -2.17 10.94 2.04
N GLN A 13 -1.30 11.42 2.94
CA GLN A 13 0.15 11.23 2.85
C GLN A 13 0.65 10.27 3.93
N TYR A 14 1.81 9.71 3.66
CA TYR A 14 2.60 8.95 4.61
C TYR A 14 4.09 9.12 4.29
N VAL A 15 4.94 8.73 5.24
CA VAL A 15 6.39 8.65 5.05
C VAL A 15 6.91 7.37 5.68
N HIS A 16 7.93 6.77 5.08
CA HIS A 16 8.68 5.69 5.73
C HIS A 16 9.84 6.28 6.53
N VAL A 17 9.94 5.88 7.79
CA VAL A 17 11.00 6.29 8.70
C VAL A 17 11.87 5.08 9.00
N THR A 18 13.18 5.23 8.81
CA THR A 18 14.17 4.21 9.14
C THR A 18 15.02 4.70 10.29
N ASN A 19 15.04 3.94 11.39
CA ASN A 19 15.94 4.23 12.49
C ASN A 19 17.35 3.72 12.13
N SER A 20 18.33 4.62 12.06
CA SER A 20 19.70 4.33 11.67
C SER A 20 20.51 3.54 12.72
N LEU A 21 20.05 3.52 13.97
CA LEU A 21 20.70 2.79 15.07
C LEU A 21 20.38 1.30 15.04
N ASN A 22 19.11 0.93 14.81
CA ASN A 22 18.65 -0.47 14.86
C ASN A 22 18.14 -1.02 13.51
N GLY A 23 18.08 -0.18 12.47
CA GLY A 23 17.57 -0.56 11.15
C GLY A 23 16.05 -0.75 11.07
N SER A 24 15.30 -0.48 12.14
CA SER A 24 13.84 -0.64 12.15
C SER A 24 13.17 0.34 11.19
N LYS A 25 12.22 -0.17 10.42
CA LYS A 25 11.45 0.60 9.44
C LYS A 25 10.00 0.67 9.88
N ARG A 26 9.41 1.86 9.80
CA ARG A 26 7.99 2.08 10.10
C ARG A 26 7.39 3.07 9.11
N ALA A 27 6.09 2.97 8.89
CA ALA A 27 5.33 3.92 8.11
C ALA A 27 4.54 4.84 9.05
N VAL A 28 4.66 6.15 8.85
CA VAL A 28 3.90 7.18 9.60
C VAL A 28 2.84 7.74 8.66
N ALA A 29 1.57 7.57 9.01
CA ALA A 29 0.43 8.09 8.26
C ALA A 29 0.04 9.48 8.75
N GLY A 30 -0.29 10.39 7.82
CA GLY A 30 -0.98 11.63 8.17
C GLY A 30 -2.49 11.42 8.41
N PRO A 31 -3.20 12.45 8.92
CA PRO A 31 -2.71 13.80 9.19
C PRO A 31 -1.97 13.87 10.52
N ASP A 32 -0.69 14.25 10.49
CA ASP A 32 0.13 14.36 11.71
C ASP A 32 1.35 15.27 11.47
N VAL A 33 1.90 15.84 12.54
CA VAL A 33 3.17 16.55 12.51
C VAL A 33 4.20 15.63 13.17
N PHE A 34 4.98 14.96 12.33
CA PHE A 34 5.97 14.01 12.79
C PHE A 34 7.26 14.71 13.20
N PHE A 35 7.74 14.41 14.40
CA PHE A 35 9.01 14.88 14.94
C PHE A 35 10.04 13.73 14.91
N PRO A 36 11.05 13.77 14.02
CA PRO A 36 12.08 12.74 13.96
C PRO A 36 12.94 12.73 15.23
N ASP A 37 13.25 11.53 15.73
CA ASP A 37 14.25 11.35 16.77
C ASP A 37 15.68 11.46 16.20
N ALA A 38 16.71 11.52 17.06
CA ALA A 38 18.11 11.76 16.68
C ALA A 38 18.67 10.77 15.63
N TYR A 39 18.13 9.54 15.59
CA TYR A 39 18.55 8.49 14.67
C TYR A 39 17.54 8.20 13.57
N ASP A 40 16.42 8.92 13.51
CA ASP A 40 15.40 8.71 12.49
C ASP A 40 15.80 9.35 11.16
N VAL A 41 15.83 8.53 10.12
CA VAL A 41 16.03 8.95 8.74
C VAL A 41 14.68 8.92 8.03
N LEU A 42 14.23 10.10 7.60
CA LEU A 42 13.00 10.27 6.83
C LEU A 42 13.21 9.86 5.37
N GLY A 43 12.30 9.05 4.84
CA GLY A 43 12.16 8.83 3.40
C GLY A 43 11.39 9.96 2.72
N THR A 44 11.07 9.74 1.44
CA THR A 44 10.22 10.65 0.66
C THR A 44 8.77 10.57 1.13
N VAL A 45 8.08 11.71 1.21
CA VAL A 45 6.63 11.75 1.45
C VAL A 45 5.91 11.18 0.24
N GLN A 46 5.00 10.24 0.48
CA GLN A 46 4.24 9.54 -0.55
C GLN A 46 2.74 9.62 -0.26
N SER A 47 1.93 9.42 -1.30
CA SER A 47 0.47 9.41 -1.17
C SER A 47 -0.06 7.99 -0.93
N LYS A 48 -1.00 7.86 0.00
CA LYS A 48 -1.77 6.63 0.24
C LYS A 48 -2.51 6.22 -1.03
N VAL A 49 -2.70 4.92 -1.22
CA VAL A 49 -3.53 4.39 -2.29
C VAL A 49 -4.99 4.51 -1.86
N ILE A 50 -5.74 5.36 -2.56
CA ILE A 50 -7.16 5.53 -2.32
C ILE A 50 -7.93 4.54 -3.18
N LEU A 51 -8.74 3.70 -2.54
CA LEU A 51 -9.61 2.73 -3.20
C LEU A 51 -11.06 3.15 -3.01
N ALA A 52 -11.79 3.27 -4.09
CA ALA A 52 -13.24 3.46 -4.09
C ALA A 52 -13.98 2.14 -3.80
N ARG A 53 -15.31 2.21 -3.62
CA ARG A 53 -16.17 1.07 -3.25
C ARG A 53 -16.02 -0.17 -4.15
N ALA A 54 -15.80 0.04 -5.44
CA ALA A 54 -15.66 -1.03 -6.43
C ALA A 54 -14.21 -1.19 -6.90
N GLU A 55 -13.24 -0.80 -6.08
CA GLU A 55 -11.81 -0.92 -6.40
C GLU A 55 -11.09 -1.82 -5.39
N TYR A 56 -10.04 -2.47 -5.86
CA TYR A 56 -9.16 -3.27 -5.02
C TYR A 56 -7.73 -3.25 -5.56
N ILE A 57 -6.78 -3.60 -4.69
CA ILE A 57 -5.37 -3.82 -5.05
C ILE A 57 -4.94 -5.20 -4.59
N LYS A 58 -3.94 -5.75 -5.28
CA LYS A 58 -3.18 -6.91 -4.81
C LYS A 58 -1.93 -6.39 -4.13
N VAL A 59 -1.71 -6.81 -2.89
CA VAL A 59 -0.54 -6.44 -2.09
C VAL A 59 0.31 -7.68 -1.93
N ARG A 60 1.60 -7.57 -2.24
CA ARG A 60 2.58 -8.62 -1.98
C ARG A 60 3.46 -8.22 -0.81
N ASN A 61 3.64 -9.13 0.13
CA ASN A 61 4.68 -9.01 1.14
C ASN A 61 6.02 -9.46 0.53
N LYS A 62 7.01 -8.56 0.50
CA LYS A 62 8.35 -8.81 -0.05
C LYS A 62 9.16 -9.84 0.73
N THR A 63 8.85 -10.02 2.02
CA THR A 63 9.58 -10.93 2.91
C THR A 63 9.02 -12.35 2.83
N SER A 64 7.70 -12.52 2.86
CA SER A 64 7.07 -13.86 2.79
C SER A 64 6.68 -14.29 1.38
N GLY A 65 6.54 -13.36 0.44
CA GLY A 65 5.98 -13.60 -0.89
C GLY A 65 4.44 -13.72 -0.91
N GLU A 66 3.79 -13.64 0.25
CA GLU A 66 2.34 -13.75 0.38
C GLU A 66 1.62 -12.63 -0.38
N VAL A 67 0.59 -12.99 -1.14
CA VAL A 67 -0.24 -12.04 -1.88
C VAL A 67 -1.62 -11.96 -1.23
N SER A 68 -1.97 -10.78 -0.76
CA SER A 68 -3.24 -10.45 -0.15
C SER A 68 -4.01 -9.44 -1.01
N LEU A 69 -5.31 -9.29 -0.74
CA LEU A 69 -6.19 -8.40 -1.49
C LEU A 69 -6.80 -7.35 -0.57
N VAL A 70 -6.63 -6.08 -0.91
CA VAL A 70 -7.19 -4.95 -0.15
C VAL A 70 -8.33 -4.37 -0.97
N LYS A 71 -9.53 -4.33 -0.39
CA LYS A 71 -10.77 -3.85 -1.03
C LYS A 71 -11.12 -2.46 -0.51
N GLY A 72 -11.63 -1.60 -1.39
CA GLY A 72 -12.18 -0.31 -0.98
C GLY A 72 -13.58 -0.43 -0.34
N PRO A 73 -14.13 0.69 0.19
CA PRO A 73 -13.53 2.02 0.23
C PRO A 73 -12.50 2.16 1.36
N THR A 74 -11.24 2.45 1.03
CA THR A 74 -10.17 2.61 2.03
C THR A 74 -9.01 3.46 1.51
N ALA A 75 -8.28 4.10 2.42
CA ALA A 75 -7.01 4.77 2.14
C ALA A 75 -5.87 3.88 2.63
N TRP A 76 -5.40 3.00 1.75
CA TRP A 76 -4.38 2.02 2.09
C TRP A 76 -2.99 2.66 2.08
N MET A 77 -2.19 2.36 3.11
CA MET A 77 -0.81 2.78 3.25
C MET A 77 0.10 1.54 3.20
N PRO A 78 1.07 1.48 2.29
CA PRO A 78 2.02 0.36 2.24
C PRO A 78 2.90 0.33 3.48
N GLN A 79 2.98 -0.84 4.11
CA GLN A 79 4.06 -1.11 5.05
C GLN A 79 5.42 -1.17 4.32
N PRO A 80 6.54 -0.98 5.04
CA PRO A 80 7.88 -1.00 4.41
C PRO A 80 8.22 -2.29 3.65
N THR A 81 7.57 -3.40 4.01
CA THR A 81 7.74 -4.73 3.38
C THR A 81 6.66 -5.05 2.36
N GLU A 82 5.70 -4.16 2.13
CA GLU A 82 4.59 -4.38 1.21
C GLU A 82 4.79 -3.63 -0.09
N GLU A 83 4.30 -4.21 -1.18
CA GLU A 83 4.19 -3.54 -2.48
C GLU A 83 2.86 -3.84 -3.14
N VAL A 84 2.41 -2.88 -3.94
CA VAL A 84 1.28 -3.09 -4.85
C VAL A 84 1.77 -3.88 -6.04
N VAL A 85 1.06 -4.96 -6.38
CA VAL A 85 1.33 -5.75 -7.58
C VAL A 85 0.68 -5.04 -8.77
N ALA A 86 1.50 -4.34 -9.55
CA ALA A 86 1.09 -3.75 -10.83
C ALA A 86 1.07 -4.81 -11.94
N SER A 87 0.27 -4.56 -12.97
CA SER A 87 0.24 -5.35 -14.22
C SER A 87 0.17 -4.42 -15.42
N ASP A 88 0.44 -4.93 -16.62
CA ASP A 88 0.38 -4.12 -17.85
C ASP A 88 -1.03 -3.53 -18.09
N ALA A 89 -2.08 -4.23 -17.64
CA ALA A 89 -3.46 -3.76 -17.72
C ALA A 89 -3.82 -2.73 -16.64
N ALA A 90 -3.08 -2.70 -15.53
CA ALA A 90 -3.29 -1.79 -14.40
C ALA A 90 -1.93 -1.33 -13.85
N PRO A 91 -1.28 -0.34 -14.48
CA PRO A 91 0.06 0.11 -14.08
C PRO A 91 0.07 0.76 -12.69
N SER A 92 -1.06 1.29 -12.22
CA SER A 92 -1.24 1.76 -10.84
C SER A 92 -1.45 0.63 -9.82
N GLY A 93 -1.71 -0.59 -10.30
CA GLY A 93 -2.13 -1.75 -9.50
C GLY A 93 -3.55 -1.70 -8.96
N ILE A 94 -4.28 -0.60 -9.18
CA ILE A 94 -5.70 -0.44 -8.81
C ILE A 94 -6.55 -1.14 -9.87
N LEU A 95 -7.43 -2.03 -9.42
CA LEU A 95 -8.30 -2.85 -10.26
C LEU A 95 -9.76 -2.62 -9.88
N SER A 96 -10.64 -2.62 -10.87
CA SER A 96 -12.09 -2.53 -10.66
C SER A 96 -12.67 -3.92 -10.35
N ALA A 97 -13.50 -3.99 -9.32
CA ALA A 97 -14.30 -5.16 -8.98
C ALA A 97 -15.35 -5.40 -10.06
N LEU A 98 -15.58 -6.68 -10.39
CA LEU A 98 -16.67 -7.09 -11.27
C LEU A 98 -17.99 -7.06 -10.49
N GLN A 99 -18.94 -6.25 -10.96
CA GLN A 99 -20.33 -6.32 -10.52
C GLN A 99 -21.06 -7.33 -11.40
N LEU A 100 -21.46 -8.45 -10.81
CA LEU A 100 -22.29 -9.45 -11.47
C LEU A 100 -23.76 -9.01 -11.43
N LEU A 101 -24.34 -8.79 -12.60
CA LEU A 101 -25.81 -8.62 -12.74
C LEU A 101 -26.49 -9.99 -12.70
N ALA A 102 -27.81 -10.03 -12.42
CA ALA A 102 -28.56 -11.27 -12.25
C ALA A 102 -28.50 -12.24 -13.45
N HIS A 103 -28.16 -11.74 -14.64
CA HIS A 103 -28.02 -12.53 -15.88
C HIS A 103 -26.55 -12.78 -16.28
N GLN A 104 -25.59 -12.52 -15.39
CA GLN A 104 -24.15 -12.69 -15.65
C GLN A 104 -23.55 -13.75 -14.71
N TYR A 105 -22.51 -14.44 -15.19
CA TYR A 105 -21.72 -15.37 -14.40
C TYR A 105 -20.23 -15.23 -14.76
N VAL A 106 -19.35 -15.51 -13.80
CA VAL A 106 -17.90 -15.59 -14.02
C VAL A 106 -17.46 -17.02 -13.77
N LYS A 107 -16.76 -17.62 -14.73
CA LYS A 107 -16.09 -18.92 -14.56
C LYS A 107 -14.67 -18.65 -14.08
N LEU A 108 -14.36 -19.07 -12.84
CA LEU A 108 -12.98 -19.10 -12.37
C LEU A 108 -12.30 -20.32 -12.98
N VAL A 109 -11.21 -20.10 -13.70
CA VAL A 109 -10.34 -21.17 -14.22
C VAL A 109 -9.05 -21.09 -13.43
N ASP A 110 -8.72 -22.16 -12.71
CA ASP A 110 -7.44 -22.29 -12.04
C ASP A 110 -6.36 -22.55 -13.11
N SER A 111 -5.49 -21.57 -13.32
CA SER A 111 -4.43 -21.63 -14.33
C SER A 111 -3.23 -22.49 -13.92
N ALA A 112 -3.21 -23.09 -12.74
CA ALA A 112 -2.08 -23.91 -12.29
C ALA A 112 -2.14 -25.37 -12.77
N THR A 113 -3.32 -25.90 -13.14
CA THR A 113 -3.46 -27.36 -13.36
C THR A 113 -4.15 -27.79 -14.66
N GLY A 114 -4.74 -26.88 -15.44
CA GLY A 114 -5.15 -27.16 -16.83
C GLY A 114 -6.04 -28.40 -17.04
N ARG A 115 -6.77 -28.88 -16.03
CA ARG A 115 -7.75 -29.96 -16.20
C ARG A 115 -9.14 -29.36 -16.37
N VAL A 116 -9.66 -29.55 -17.58
CA VAL A 116 -11.02 -29.23 -18.03
C VAL A 116 -11.98 -30.30 -17.53
#